data_AF-A0A7C4APA8-F1
#
_entry.id   AF-A0A7C4APA8-F1
#
_cell.length_a   1.000
_cell.length_b   1.000
_cell.length_c   1.000
_cell.angle_alpha   90.00
_cell.angle_beta   90.00
_cell.angle_gamma   90.00
#
_symmetry.space_group_name_H-M   'P 1'
#
loop_
_entity.id
_entity.type
_entity.pdbx_description
1 polymer ?
#
loop_
_entity_poly.entity_id
_entity_poly.type
_entity_poly.pdbx_seq_one_letter_code
_entity_poly.pdbx_strand_id
1 'polypeptide(L)'
;MIPFSVLAAAKAFLCWDGIDHLGIQLVPLRSAVAYYYPPGNQHHAIVVFYDPASRDFSEPFFLLFHEAGHARQWVQLHAVNRADYFQKMMNADRGQEKMAFEREAWDSGRQLLEEFLCREQLSPTLTAHYDLYARASLLTYDDPEDRRGYHDKAHPE
;
A
#
# COMPACT_ATOMS: atom_id res chain seq x y z
N MET A 1 -11.07 -12.58 -9.70
CA MET A 1 -10.02 -13.60 -9.54
C MET A 1 -8.80 -13.18 -10.34
N ILE A 2 -7.68 -12.99 -9.64
CA ILE A 2 -6.38 -12.66 -10.23
C ILE A 2 -5.51 -13.92 -10.19
N PRO A 3 -5.01 -14.43 -11.34
CA PRO A 3 -4.08 -15.55 -11.34
C PRO A 3 -2.67 -15.09 -10.95
N PHE A 4 -1.83 -16.02 -10.50
CA PHE A 4 -0.44 -15.73 -10.11
C PHE A 4 0.37 -15.07 -11.24
N SER A 5 0.11 -15.42 -12.51
CA SER A 5 0.79 -14.79 -13.65
C SER A 5 0.58 -13.28 -13.72
N VAL A 6 -0.61 -12.79 -13.35
CA VAL A 6 -0.92 -11.36 -13.31
C VAL A 6 -0.24 -10.68 -12.12
N LEU A 7 -0.16 -11.35 -10.96
CA LEU A 7 0.63 -10.86 -9.81
C LEU A 7 2.13 -10.75 -10.15
N ALA A 8 2.68 -11.75 -10.84
CA ALA A 8 4.07 -11.74 -11.28
C ALA A 8 4.34 -10.64 -12.32
N ALA A 9 3.40 -10.40 -13.24
CA ALA A 9 3.48 -9.32 -14.22
C ALA A 9 3.44 -7.93 -13.54
N ALA A 10 2.56 -7.73 -12.55
CA ALA A 10 2.51 -6.49 -11.78
C ALA A 10 3.82 -6.21 -11.04
N LYS A 11 4.42 -7.23 -10.43
CA LYS A 11 5.77 -7.10 -9.84
C LYS A 11 6.78 -6.61 -10.87
N ALA A 12 6.80 -7.22 -12.06
CA ALA A 12 7.77 -6.86 -13.10
C ALA A 12 7.57 -5.41 -13.57
N PHE A 13 6.33 -5.01 -13.82
CA PHE A 13 5.96 -3.64 -14.17
C PHE A 13 6.48 -2.62 -13.13
N LEU A 14 6.24 -2.86 -11.84
CA LEU A 14 6.65 -1.94 -10.78
C LEU A 14 8.18 -1.86 -10.61
N CYS A 15 8.90 -2.96 -10.83
CA CYS A 15 10.37 -3.01 -10.70
C CYS A 15 11.10 -2.34 -11.88
N TRP A 16 10.51 -2.33 -13.07
CA TRP A 16 11.20 -1.90 -14.30
C TRP A 16 10.70 -0.57 -14.84
N ASP A 17 9.42 -0.27 -14.66
CA ASP A 17 8.77 0.83 -15.35
C ASP A 17 8.08 1.82 -14.39
N GLY A 18 7.89 1.45 -13.12
CA GLY A 18 7.10 2.23 -12.16
C GLY A 18 7.91 3.10 -11.20
N ILE A 19 8.96 2.54 -10.57
CA ILE A 19 9.74 3.21 -9.50
C ILE A 19 11.21 2.78 -9.56
N ASP A 20 12.11 3.73 -9.82
CA ASP A 20 13.56 3.49 -9.86
C ASP A 20 14.08 2.95 -8.51
N HIS A 21 14.99 1.97 -8.58
CA HIS A 21 15.65 1.35 -7.43
C HIS A 21 14.74 0.60 -6.43
N LEU A 22 13.50 0.28 -6.81
CA LEU A 22 12.58 -0.54 -6.01
C LEU A 22 12.85 -2.05 -6.20
N GLY A 23 13.17 -2.74 -5.11
CA GLY A 23 13.18 -4.20 -5.06
C GLY A 23 11.82 -4.75 -4.63
N ILE A 24 11.34 -5.83 -5.25
CA ILE A 24 10.09 -6.48 -4.83
C ILE A 24 10.32 -7.98 -4.64
N GLN A 25 9.98 -8.48 -3.45
CA GLN A 25 10.06 -9.90 -3.11
C GLN A 25 8.64 -10.45 -2.88
N LEU A 26 8.28 -11.51 -3.61
CA LEU A 26 7.07 -12.29 -3.33
C LEU A 26 7.49 -13.50 -2.52
N VAL A 27 6.99 -13.61 -1.29
CA VAL A 27 7.40 -14.66 -0.34
C VAL A 27 6.20 -15.59 -0.10
N PRO A 28 6.28 -16.87 -0.51
CA PRO A 28 5.20 -17.83 -0.25
C PRO A 28 5.19 -18.18 1.24
N LEU A 29 4.07 -17.95 1.93
CA LEU A 29 3.85 -18.37 3.32
C LEU A 29 2.71 -19.36 3.39
N ARG A 30 2.99 -20.54 3.97
CA ARG A 30 1.96 -21.55 4.31
C ARG A 30 1.55 -21.50 5.78
N SER A 31 2.26 -20.72 6.59
CA SER A 31 2.06 -20.54 8.03
C SER A 31 2.68 -19.21 8.44
N ALA A 32 2.37 -18.72 9.65
CA ALA A 32 3.06 -17.58 10.23
C ALA A 32 4.58 -17.87 10.30
N VAL A 33 5.40 -16.95 9.78
CA VAL A 33 6.86 -17.04 9.81
C VAL A 33 7.39 -15.73 10.38
N ALA A 34 8.30 -15.82 11.34
CA ALA A 34 9.05 -14.67 11.82
C ALA A 34 10.41 -14.65 11.12
N TYR A 35 10.83 -13.48 10.61
CA TYR A 35 12.17 -13.28 10.07
C TYR A 35 12.69 -11.89 10.47
N TYR A 36 13.99 -11.78 10.71
CA TYR A 36 14.67 -10.52 11.02
C TYR A 36 15.63 -10.22 9.86
N TYR A 37 15.42 -9.10 9.18
CA TYR A 37 16.34 -8.62 8.15
C TYR A 37 17.23 -7.53 8.76
N PRO A 38 18.56 -7.72 8.84
CA PRO A 38 19.45 -6.70 9.38
C PRO A 38 19.45 -5.47 8.46
N PRO A 39 19.57 -4.24 9.00
CA PRO A 39 19.61 -3.02 8.19
C PRO A 39 20.90 -2.99 7.37
N GLY A 40 20.83 -3.45 6.12
CA GLY A 40 21.91 -3.42 5.14
C GLY A 40 21.50 -2.58 3.92
N ASN A 41 22.01 -1.35 3.87
CA ASN A 41 22.15 -0.42 2.74
C ASN A 41 21.04 -0.36 1.65
N GLN A 42 20.31 0.77 1.66
CA GLN A 42 19.91 1.63 0.54
C GLN A 42 19.05 1.08 -0.63
N HIS A 43 18.27 0.02 -0.45
CA HIS A 43 17.24 -0.33 -1.43
C HIS A 43 15.85 -0.34 -0.80
N HIS A 44 14.93 0.44 -1.36
CA HIS A 44 13.50 0.37 -1.02
C HIS A 44 13.00 -1.00 -1.45
N ALA A 45 12.46 -1.78 -0.51
CA ALA A 45 11.99 -3.13 -0.78
C ALA A 45 10.53 -3.29 -0.38
N ILE A 46 9.69 -3.76 -1.31
CA ILE A 46 8.34 -4.25 -0.99
C ILE A 46 8.42 -5.76 -0.82
N VAL A 47 7.93 -6.26 0.30
CA VAL A 47 7.81 -7.70 0.54
C VAL A 47 6.33 -8.04 0.64
N VAL A 48 5.83 -8.83 -0.32
CA VAL A 48 4.44 -9.29 -0.34
C VAL A 48 4.39 -10.76 0.01
N PHE A 49 3.67 -11.08 1.09
CA PHE A 49 3.41 -12.45 1.50
C PHE A 49 2.14 -12.96 0.82
N TYR A 50 2.17 -14.21 0.38
CA TYR A 50 1.00 -14.83 -0.25
C TYR A 50 0.91 -16.32 0.04
N ASP A 51 -0.31 -16.87 0.04
CA ASP A 51 -0.55 -18.31 0.10
C ASP A 51 -0.37 -18.93 -1.29
N PRO A 52 0.65 -19.80 -1.51
CA PRO A 52 0.86 -20.44 -2.80
C PRO A 52 -0.24 -21.44 -3.19
N ALA A 53 -1.09 -21.87 -2.26
CA ALA A 53 -2.24 -22.72 -2.55
C ALA A 53 -3.47 -21.94 -2.99
N SER A 54 -3.48 -20.60 -2.86
CA SER A 54 -4.59 -19.77 -3.29
C SER A 54 -4.80 -19.86 -4.81
N ARG A 55 -6.06 -19.82 -5.23
CA ARG A 55 -6.46 -19.66 -6.63
C ARG A 55 -6.73 -18.21 -7.00
N ASP A 56 -6.87 -17.34 -6.00
CA ASP A 56 -7.11 -15.91 -6.18
C ASP A 56 -6.04 -15.10 -5.45
N PHE A 57 -5.25 -14.38 -6.23
CA PHE A 57 -4.15 -13.54 -5.75
C PHE A 57 -4.56 -12.06 -5.69
N SER A 58 -5.86 -11.75 -5.64
CA SER A 58 -6.35 -10.37 -5.62
C SER A 58 -5.81 -9.58 -4.42
N GLU A 59 -5.78 -10.17 -3.22
CA GLU A 59 -5.26 -9.48 -2.02
C GLU A 59 -3.77 -9.11 -2.13
N PRO A 60 -2.84 -10.06 -2.35
CA PRO A 60 -1.43 -9.71 -2.52
C PRO A 60 -1.20 -8.80 -3.73
N PHE A 61 -2.04 -8.90 -4.76
CA PHE A 61 -2.01 -7.97 -5.90
C PHE A 61 -2.39 -6.55 -5.50
N PHE A 62 -3.46 -6.34 -4.74
CA PHE A 62 -3.85 -5.01 -4.27
C PHE A 62 -2.86 -4.42 -3.26
N LEU A 63 -2.38 -5.24 -2.31
CA LEU A 63 -1.35 -4.82 -1.36
C LEU A 63 -0.06 -4.39 -2.08
N LEU A 64 0.35 -5.10 -3.13
CA LEU A 64 1.52 -4.73 -3.93
C LEU A 64 1.43 -3.29 -4.48
N PHE A 65 0.27 -2.89 -5.01
CA PHE A 65 0.08 -1.52 -5.51
C PHE A 65 -0.02 -0.49 -4.38
N HIS A 66 -0.61 -0.83 -3.24
CA HIS A 66 -0.61 0.03 -2.05
C HIS A 66 0.81 0.34 -1.54
N GLU A 67 1.65 -0.68 -1.41
CA GLU A 67 3.04 -0.51 -0.99
C GLU A 67 3.86 0.27 -2.02
N ALA A 68 3.55 0.13 -3.32
CA ALA A 68 4.14 0.97 -4.35
C ALA A 68 3.71 2.44 -4.21
N GLY A 69 2.50 2.69 -3.72
CA GLY A 69 2.04 4.02 -3.31
C GLY A 69 2.90 4.62 -2.19
N HIS A 70 3.23 3.84 -1.14
CA HIS A 70 4.16 4.28 -0.09
C HIS A 70 5.56 4.56 -0.64
N ALA A 71 6.05 3.76 -1.60
CA ALA A 71 7.33 4.03 -2.24
C ALA A 71 7.32 5.38 -3.01
N ARG A 72 6.23 5.70 -3.72
CA ARG A 72 6.06 7.03 -4.35
C ARG A 72 5.99 8.15 -3.31
N GLN A 73 5.24 7.97 -2.23
CA GLN A 73 5.15 8.94 -1.12
C GLN A 73 6.53 9.21 -0.50
N TRP A 74 7.35 8.17 -0.30
CA TRP A 74 8.72 8.34 0.21
C TRP A 74 9.54 9.25 -0.72
N VAL A 75 9.55 8.96 -2.03
CA VAL A 75 10.29 9.77 -3.01
C VAL A 75 9.86 11.23 -2.95
N GLN A 76 8.55 11.49 -2.89
CA GLN A 76 7.99 12.84 -2.83
C GLN A 76 8.37 13.57 -1.53
N LEU A 77 8.15 12.94 -0.37
CA LEU A 77 8.40 13.55 0.93
C LEU A 77 9.91 13.72 1.21
N HIS A 78 10.74 12.79 0.76
CA HIS A 78 12.19 12.91 0.85
C HIS A 78 12.69 14.10 0.03
N ALA A 79 12.18 14.31 -1.19
CA ALA A 79 12.57 15.43 -2.05
C ALA A 79 12.28 16.81 -1.43
N VAL A 80 11.31 16.90 -0.52
CA VAL A 80 10.95 18.14 0.20
C VAL A 80 11.40 18.16 1.67
N ASN A 81 12.41 17.35 2.03
CA ASN A 81 12.98 17.25 3.38
C ASN A 81 11.97 16.90 4.48
N ARG A 82 10.98 16.05 4.18
CA ARG A 82 9.96 15.55 5.12
C ARG A 82 10.03 14.03 5.36
N ALA A 83 11.24 13.48 5.31
CA ALA A 83 11.48 12.06 5.57
C ALA A 83 11.15 11.67 7.04
N ASP A 84 11.30 12.60 7.98
CA ASP A 84 10.92 12.45 9.38
C ASP A 84 9.40 12.27 9.54
N TYR A 85 8.60 13.02 8.79
CA TYR A 85 7.16 12.86 8.76
C TYR A 85 6.74 11.51 8.20
N PHE A 86 7.34 11.08 7.07
CA PHE A 86 7.09 9.75 6.54
C PHE A 86 7.37 8.68 7.60
N GLN A 87 8.52 8.73 8.26
CA GLN A 87 8.87 7.78 9.30
C GLN A 87 7.91 7.83 10.48
N LYS A 88 7.49 9.02 10.92
CA LYS A 88 6.48 9.20 11.97
C LYS A 88 5.17 8.49 11.58
N MET A 89 4.68 8.72 10.37
CA MET A 89 3.39 8.18 9.93
C MET A 89 3.42 6.68 9.62
N MET A 90 4.54 6.14 9.14
CA MET A 90 4.71 4.69 8.98
C MET A 90 4.60 3.94 10.31
N ASN A 91 5.02 4.56 11.42
CA ASN A 91 4.99 3.96 12.76
C ASN A 91 3.76 4.38 13.60
N ALA A 92 2.88 5.23 13.07
CA ALA A 92 1.67 5.62 13.77
C ALA A 92 0.64 4.49 13.69
N ASP A 93 0.07 4.11 14.83
CA ASP A 93 -0.86 2.98 14.91
C ASP A 93 -2.23 3.29 14.27
N ARG A 94 -2.81 4.46 14.60
CA ARG A 94 -4.16 4.91 14.20
C ARG A 94 -4.28 6.44 14.20
N GLY A 95 -5.47 6.95 13.89
CA GLY A 95 -5.82 8.37 13.97
C GLY A 95 -6.02 9.03 12.61
N GLN A 96 -6.61 10.23 12.59
CA GLN A 96 -6.97 10.90 11.34
C GLN A 96 -5.78 11.22 10.44
N GLU A 97 -4.64 11.64 11.01
CA GLU A 97 -3.40 11.87 10.24
C GLU A 97 -2.90 10.58 9.59
N LYS A 98 -2.94 9.44 10.31
CA LYS A 98 -2.54 8.14 9.79
C LYS A 98 -3.47 7.69 8.68
N MET A 99 -4.78 7.80 8.89
CA MET A 99 -5.77 7.45 7.87
C MET A 99 -5.61 8.29 6.59
N ALA A 100 -5.29 9.59 6.71
CA ALA A 100 -5.01 10.45 5.56
C ALA A 100 -3.72 10.03 4.83
N PHE A 101 -2.65 9.76 5.58
CA PHE A 101 -1.38 9.26 5.03
C PHE A 101 -1.55 7.94 4.27
N GLU A 102 -2.30 7.00 4.83
CA GLU A 102 -2.60 5.71 4.21
C GLU A 102 -3.47 5.88 2.96
N ARG A 103 -4.45 6.78 2.99
CA ARG A 103 -5.31 7.07 1.85
C ARG A 103 -4.51 7.59 0.67
N GLU A 104 -3.57 8.51 0.90
CA GLU A 104 -2.70 9.02 -0.16
C GLU A 104 -1.84 7.90 -0.78
N ALA A 105 -1.41 6.92 0.02
CA ALA A 105 -0.72 5.73 -0.49
C ALA A 105 -1.64 4.89 -1.39
N TRP A 106 -2.87 4.62 -0.95
CA TRP A 106 -3.87 3.93 -1.77
C TRP A 106 -4.19 4.68 -3.07
N ASP A 107 -4.34 6.00 -3.03
CA ASP A 107 -4.62 6.81 -4.21
C ASP A 107 -3.45 6.80 -5.20
N SER A 108 -2.21 6.86 -4.71
CA SER A 108 -1.01 6.75 -5.55
C SER A 108 -0.86 5.34 -6.15
N GLY A 109 -1.15 4.30 -5.37
CA GLY A 109 -1.19 2.91 -5.82
C GLY A 109 -2.27 2.67 -6.87
N ARG A 110 -3.42 3.33 -6.74
CA ARG A 110 -4.52 3.28 -7.71
C ARG A 110 -4.09 3.78 -9.08
N GLN A 111 -3.33 4.88 -9.14
CA GLN A 111 -2.81 5.42 -10.40
C GLN A 111 -1.86 4.43 -11.08
N LEU A 112 -0.95 3.82 -10.32
CA LEU A 112 -0.06 2.76 -10.82
C LEU A 112 -0.85 1.55 -11.35
N LEU A 113 -1.92 1.16 -10.65
CA LEU A 113 -2.79 0.08 -11.07
C LEU A 113 -3.45 0.41 -12.41
N GLU A 114 -3.99 1.62 -12.59
CA GLU A 114 -4.60 2.05 -13.84
C GLU A 114 -3.61 2.00 -15.02
N GLU A 115 -2.38 2.46 -14.81
CA GLU A 115 -1.29 2.37 -15.79
C GLU A 115 -1.00 0.91 -16.17
N PHE A 116 -0.87 0.03 -15.18
CA PHE A 116 -0.64 -1.40 -15.38
C PHE A 116 -1.78 -2.08 -16.15
N LEU A 117 -3.03 -1.84 -15.74
CA LEU A 117 -4.20 -2.45 -16.37
C LEU A 117 -4.34 -2.01 -17.83
N CYS A 118 -4.05 -0.75 -18.12
CA CYS A 118 -4.05 -0.22 -19.49
C CYS A 118 -3.00 -0.93 -20.36
N ARG A 119 -1.76 -1.04 -19.85
CA ARG A 119 -0.64 -1.67 -20.57
C ARG A 119 -0.88 -3.15 -20.85
N GLU A 120 -1.32 -3.90 -19.84
CA GLU A 120 -1.58 -5.34 -19.96
C GLU A 120 -2.95 -5.65 -20.56
N GLN A 121 -3.71 -4.63 -20.97
CA GLN A 121 -5.06 -4.74 -21.55
C GLN A 121 -6.03 -5.53 -20.66
N LEU A 122 -5.92 -5.34 -19.35
CA LEU A 122 -6.74 -5.99 -18.34
C LEU A 122 -8.02 -5.21 -18.05
N SER A 123 -8.99 -5.87 -17.43
CA SER A 123 -10.29 -5.27 -17.15
C SER A 123 -10.17 -4.04 -16.23
N PRO A 124 -10.71 -2.87 -16.63
CA PRO A 124 -10.74 -1.70 -15.78
C PRO A 124 -11.62 -1.89 -14.54
N THR A 125 -12.47 -2.92 -14.48
CA THR A 125 -13.27 -3.22 -13.27
C THR A 125 -12.41 -3.59 -12.05
N LEU A 126 -11.14 -3.93 -12.26
CA LEU A 126 -10.21 -4.22 -11.17
C LEU A 126 -9.89 -3.00 -10.30
N THR A 127 -10.00 -1.77 -10.83
CA THR A 127 -9.86 -0.56 -10.01
C THR A 127 -11.00 -0.43 -9.01
N ALA A 128 -12.23 -0.78 -9.40
CA ALA A 128 -13.37 -0.74 -8.47
C ALA A 128 -13.21 -1.76 -7.32
N HIS A 129 -12.63 -2.94 -7.59
CA HIS A 129 -12.30 -3.92 -6.55
C HIS A 129 -11.16 -3.43 -5.65
N TYR A 130 -10.14 -2.81 -6.22
CA TYR A 130 -9.07 -2.15 -5.48
C TYR A 130 -9.63 -1.07 -4.54
N ASP A 131 -10.51 -0.20 -5.04
CA ASP A 131 -11.13 0.86 -4.25
C ASP A 131 -12.00 0.32 -3.10
N LEU A 132 -12.68 -0.82 -3.31
CA LEU A 132 -13.41 -1.52 -2.25
C LEU A 132 -12.46 -2.06 -1.17
N TYR A 133 -11.37 -2.69 -1.58
CA TYR A 133 -10.36 -3.23 -0.68
C TYR A 133 -9.65 -2.12 0.12
N ALA A 134 -9.30 -1.02 -0.54
CA ALA A 134 -8.70 0.16 0.08
C ALA A 134 -9.62 0.76 1.15
N ARG A 135 -10.92 0.95 0.84
CA ARG A 135 -11.90 1.45 1.82
C ARG A 135 -12.01 0.55 3.05
N ALA A 136 -12.06 -0.77 2.84
CA ALA A 136 -12.11 -1.73 3.95
C ALA A 136 -10.84 -1.66 4.81
N SER A 137 -9.67 -1.53 4.18
CA SER A 137 -8.37 -1.43 4.86
C SER A 137 -8.25 -0.15 5.70
N LEU A 138 -8.69 0.99 5.15
CA LEU A 138 -8.62 2.29 5.84
C LEU A 138 -9.46 2.35 7.13
N LEU A 139 -10.52 1.55 7.25
CA LEU A 139 -11.33 1.49 8.48
C LEU A 139 -10.55 0.95 9.69
N THR A 140 -9.41 0.28 9.48
CA THR A 140 -8.58 -0.25 10.57
C THR A 140 -7.80 0.83 11.33
N TYR A 141 -7.63 2.01 10.71
CA TYR A 141 -6.94 3.17 11.29
C TYR A 141 -7.89 4.17 11.94
N ASP A 142 -9.20 3.96 11.81
CA ASP A 142 -10.21 4.82 12.40
C ASP A 142 -10.10 4.77 13.94
N ASP A 143 -9.97 5.94 14.54
CA ASP A 143 -9.95 6.08 16.00
C ASP A 143 -11.29 6.68 16.47
N PRO A 144 -12.12 5.93 17.21
CA PRO A 144 -13.37 6.42 17.77
C PRO A 144 -13.20 7.58 18.77
N GLU A 145 -12.03 7.74 19.39
CA GLU A 145 -11.79 8.78 20.39
C GLU A 145 -11.52 10.16 19.73
N ASP A 146 -10.86 10.18 18.56
CA ASP A 146 -10.69 11.39 17.74
C ASP A 146 -12.04 11.99 17.29
N ARG A 147 -13.07 11.15 17.10
CA ARG A 147 -14.42 11.60 16.73
C ARG A 147 -15.16 12.31 17.86
N ARG A 148 -14.85 11.99 19.12
CA ARG A 148 -15.48 12.62 20.29
C ARG A 148 -14.93 14.02 20.55
N GLY A 149 -13.64 14.26 20.30
CA GLY A 149 -13.01 15.58 20.44
C GLY A 149 -13.55 16.65 19.47
N TYR A 150 -14.19 16.25 18.36
CA TYR A 150 -14.81 17.17 17.40
C TYR A 150 -16.22 17.60 17.82
N HIS A 151 -16.95 16.76 18.57
CA HIS A 151 -18.30 17.07 19.03
C HIS A 151 -18.34 17.97 20.27
N ASP A 152 -17.33 17.91 21.14
CA ASP A 152 -17.28 18.74 22.36
C ASP A 152 -16.86 20.21 22.12
N LYS A 153 -16.43 20.58 20.91
CA LYS A 153 -16.07 21.98 20.57
C LYS A 153 -17.18 22.75 19.85
N ALA A 154 -18.30 22.12 19.57
CA ALA A 154 -19.45 22.75 18.93
C ALA A 154 -20.57 22.96 19.95
N HIS A 155 -20.36 23.82 20.96
CA HIS A 155 -21.37 24.63 21.66
C HIS A 155 -20.74 25.36 22.87
N PRO A 156 -20.32 26.64 22.75
CA PRO A 156 -20.41 27.55 23.86
C PRO A 156 -21.81 28.16 23.87
N GLU A 157 -22.52 28.01 25.00
CA GLU A 157 -23.69 28.83 25.34
C GLU A 157 -23.31 30.31 25.49
#